data_AF-A0A2K9PNG4-F1
#
_entry.id   AF-A0A2K9PNG4-F1
#
_cell.length_a   1.000
_cell.length_b   1.000
_cell.length_c   1.000
_cell.angle_alpha   90.00
_cell.angle_beta   90.00
_cell.angle_gamma   90.00
#
_symmetry.space_group_name_H-M   'P 1'
#
loop_
_entity.id
_entity.type
_entity.pdbx_description
1 polymer ?
#
loop_
_entity_poly.entity_id
_entity_poly.type
_entity_poly.pdbx_seq_one_letter_code
_entity_poly.pdbx_strand_id
1 'polypeptide(L)'
;MGSLTLDTAYIISFAILTISTIVSRLELVIISSLYVDSNTSKRELNQNVLKWKVFNYVILICSFFSGLLFFCNEHILFKFFFYLTAIGLIYSYSVKKTSKDGSDQIRVLAYFSFILCLLLDNEIGKVITIGSLGVQGLIAYTTSGLTKVFSKHWKKEDILIGSLGTYSYGTPNTLSFLKKSPLLEKLLSHLTTAAMLAIPICFFIPYQYPLLVALGCILVFHFSTAVLVGLNDFLFTFPLTYPGILILHSLIFSF
;
A
#
# COMPACT_ATOMS: atom_id res chain seq x y z
N MET A 1 -8.02 17.18 -21.15
CA MET A 1 -6.99 16.79 -20.17
C MET A 1 -6.10 15.78 -20.87
N GLY A 2 -4.77 15.98 -20.89
CA GLY A 2 -3.87 15.02 -21.54
C GLY A 2 -4.01 13.65 -20.89
N SER A 3 -4.21 12.60 -21.68
CA SER A 3 -4.28 11.23 -21.20
C SER A 3 -2.94 10.84 -20.56
N LEU A 4 -2.98 10.22 -19.38
CA LEU A 4 -1.81 9.64 -18.74
C LEU A 4 -1.17 8.63 -19.71
N THR A 5 0.12 8.81 -20.05
CA THR A 5 0.84 7.86 -20.91
C THR A 5 1.35 6.67 -20.11
N LEU A 6 1.64 5.56 -20.79
CA LEU A 6 2.20 4.37 -20.15
C LEU A 6 3.55 4.66 -19.45
N ASP A 7 4.43 5.43 -20.09
CA ASP A 7 5.73 5.82 -19.53
C ASP A 7 5.57 6.67 -18.27
N THR A 8 4.67 7.66 -18.31
CA THR A 8 4.40 8.50 -17.13
C THR A 8 3.79 7.66 -16.01
N ALA A 9 2.88 6.74 -16.33
CA ALA A 9 2.32 5.81 -15.35
C ALA A 9 3.40 4.92 -14.71
N TYR A 10 4.32 4.38 -15.52
CA TYR A 10 5.43 3.55 -15.06
C TYR A 10 6.35 4.30 -14.10
N ILE A 11 6.76 5.52 -14.46
CA ILE A 11 7.64 6.36 -13.64
C ILE A 11 6.94 6.74 -12.33
N ILE A 12 5.68 7.16 -12.36
CA ILE A 12 4.91 7.53 -11.16
C ILE A 12 4.77 6.32 -10.24
N SER A 13 4.36 5.16 -10.76
CA SER A 13 4.24 3.95 -9.96
C SER A 13 5.59 3.55 -9.36
N PHE A 14 6.69 3.60 -10.11
CA PHE A 14 8.01 3.29 -9.58
C PHE A 14 8.39 4.24 -8.42
N ALA A 15 8.20 5.56 -8.61
CA ALA A 15 8.48 6.56 -7.59
C ALA A 15 7.70 6.30 -6.29
N ILE A 16 6.40 6.02 -6.41
CA ILE A 16 5.54 5.70 -5.27
C ILE A 16 5.99 4.40 -4.60
N LEU A 17 6.40 3.37 -5.36
CA LEU A 17 6.92 2.12 -4.82
C LEU A 17 8.18 2.35 -3.98
N THR A 18 9.10 3.18 -4.46
CA THR A 18 10.31 3.56 -3.71
C THR A 18 9.95 4.27 -2.40
N ILE A 19 9.07 5.28 -2.46
CA ILE A 19 8.64 6.06 -1.28
C ILE A 19 7.94 5.15 -0.27
N SER A 20 6.97 4.36 -0.73
CA SER A 20 6.26 3.35 0.07
C SER A 20 7.26 2.45 0.82
N THR A 21 8.26 1.93 0.11
CA THR A 21 9.24 1.01 0.67
C THR A 21 10.11 1.70 1.72
N ILE A 22 10.60 2.91 1.43
CA ILE A 22 11.36 3.72 2.40
C ILE A 22 10.54 3.96 3.67
N VAL A 23 9.29 4.40 3.55
CA VAL A 23 8.40 4.67 4.70
C VAL A 23 8.21 3.41 5.53
N SER A 24 7.86 2.28 4.89
CA SER A 24 7.70 1.00 5.58
C SER A 24 8.98 0.54 6.30
N ARG A 25 10.15 0.71 5.68
CA ARG A 25 11.42 0.31 6.32
C ARG A 25 11.76 1.23 7.49
N LEU A 26 11.51 2.54 7.38
CA LEU A 26 11.67 3.48 8.49
C LEU A 26 10.77 3.13 9.67
N GLU A 27 9.49 2.82 9.42
CA GLU A 27 8.56 2.38 10.47
C GLU A 27 9.07 1.14 11.20
N LEU A 28 9.57 0.13 10.46
CA LEU A 28 10.09 -1.10 11.06
C LEU A 28 11.40 -0.90 11.84
N VAL A 29 12.21 0.09 11.46
CA VAL A 29 13.41 0.47 12.21
C VAL A 29 13.04 1.16 13.52
N ILE A 30 12.06 2.06 13.49
CA ILE A 30 11.62 2.86 14.64
C ILE A 30 10.82 2.00 15.62
N ILE A 31 9.86 1.22 15.12
CA ILE A 31 8.88 0.45 15.92
C ILE A 31 9.10 -1.07 15.75
N SER A 32 10.36 -1.49 15.87
CA SER A 32 10.77 -2.89 15.70
C SER A 32 10.12 -3.88 16.69
N SER A 33 9.62 -3.39 17.82
CA SER A 33 9.00 -4.20 18.88
C SER A 33 7.62 -4.76 18.48
N LEU A 34 6.94 -4.18 17.49
CA LEU A 34 5.62 -4.64 17.03
C LEU A 34 5.66 -6.00 16.29
N TYR A 35 6.85 -6.48 15.92
CA TYR A 35 6.99 -7.61 15.00
C TYR A 35 7.89 -8.74 15.53
N VAL A 36 8.35 -8.64 16.79
CA VAL A 36 9.03 -9.75 17.48
C VAL A 36 8.02 -10.41 18.42
N ASP A 37 7.94 -11.74 18.33
CA ASP A 37 6.99 -12.58 19.07
C ASP A 37 7.05 -12.28 20.58
N SER A 38 5.92 -11.86 21.16
CA SER A 38 5.83 -11.45 22.57
C SER A 38 6.16 -12.56 23.57
N ASN A 39 6.22 -13.81 23.10
CA ASN A 39 6.56 -14.98 23.92
C ASN A 39 8.07 -15.25 24.03
N THR A 40 8.95 -14.42 23.46
CA THR A 40 10.41 -14.59 23.56
C THR A 40 11.00 -13.97 24.82
N SER A 41 12.08 -14.57 25.36
CA SER A 41 12.78 -14.05 26.54
C SER A 41 13.37 -12.65 26.28
N LYS A 42 13.45 -11.77 27.28
CA LYS A 42 13.91 -10.36 27.11
C LYS A 42 15.28 -10.22 26.42
N ARG A 43 16.22 -11.15 26.67
CA ARG A 43 17.57 -11.12 26.08
C ARG A 43 17.55 -11.53 24.61
N GLU A 44 16.81 -12.58 24.26
CA GLU A 44 16.60 -13.01 22.87
C GLU A 44 15.80 -11.98 22.09
N LEU A 45 14.78 -11.36 22.73
CA LEU A 45 14.01 -10.26 22.18
C LEU A 45 14.93 -9.11 21.76
N ASN A 46 15.83 -8.67 22.63
CA ASN A 46 16.76 -7.56 22.33
C ASN A 46 17.73 -7.88 21.17
N GLN A 47 18.29 -9.09 21.13
CA GLN A 47 19.17 -9.49 20.03
C GLN A 47 18.43 -9.63 18.70
N ASN A 48 17.21 -10.18 18.73
CA ASN A 48 16.36 -10.31 17.56
C ASN A 48 15.93 -8.93 17.05
N VAL A 49 15.57 -8.01 17.94
CA VAL A 49 15.25 -6.61 17.60
C VAL A 49 16.42 -5.92 16.91
N LEU A 50 17.65 -6.03 17.43
CA LEU A 50 18.81 -5.38 16.80
C LEU A 50 19.08 -5.93 15.40
N LYS A 51 19.06 -7.26 15.22
CA LYS A 51 19.21 -7.90 13.91
C LYS A 51 18.14 -7.42 12.94
N TRP A 52 16.89 -7.33 13.39
CA TRP A 52 15.78 -6.82 12.61
C TRP A 52 15.93 -5.35 12.21
N LYS A 53 16.43 -4.50 13.11
CA LYS A 53 16.72 -3.10 12.79
C LYS A 53 17.81 -2.98 11.74
N VAL A 54 18.93 -3.68 11.92
CA VAL A 54 20.05 -3.68 10.96
C VAL A 54 19.57 -4.16 9.59
N PHE A 55 18.81 -5.26 9.56
CA PHE A 55 18.22 -5.77 8.32
C PHE A 55 17.36 -4.71 7.61
N ASN A 56 16.42 -4.06 8.32
CA ASN A 56 15.57 -3.05 7.71
C ASN A 56 16.34 -1.78 7.31
N TYR A 57 17.42 -1.41 8.01
CA TYR A 57 18.33 -0.34 7.57
C TYR A 57 19.03 -0.67 6.24
N VAL A 58 19.50 -1.90 6.07
CA VAL A 58 20.10 -2.33 4.80
C VAL A 58 19.08 -2.23 3.67
N ILE A 59 17.84 -2.72 3.87
CA ILE A 59 16.79 -2.64 2.86
C ILE A 59 16.39 -1.18 2.59
N LEU A 60 16.33 -0.33 3.61
CA LEU A 60 16.08 1.10 3.47
C LEU A 60 17.13 1.77 2.56
N ILE A 61 18.41 1.52 2.83
CA ILE A 61 19.53 2.06 2.03
C ILE A 61 19.46 1.55 0.60
N CYS A 62 19.21 0.25 0.40
CA CYS A 62 19.06 -0.31 -0.94
C CYS A 62 17.87 0.30 -1.69
N SER A 63 16.75 0.53 -1.01
CA SER A 63 15.55 1.15 -1.59
C SER A 63 15.83 2.59 -2.01
N PHE A 64 16.54 3.35 -1.17
CA PHE A 64 16.96 4.72 -1.47
C PHE A 64 17.87 4.78 -2.70
N PHE A 65 18.92 3.96 -2.75
CA PHE A 65 19.82 3.92 -3.90
C PHE A 65 19.12 3.43 -5.16
N SER A 66 18.25 2.42 -5.07
CA SER A 66 17.43 1.98 -6.19
C SER A 66 16.59 3.13 -6.78
N GLY A 67 15.92 3.91 -5.94
CA GLY A 67 15.16 5.09 -6.37
C GLY A 67 16.06 6.14 -7.04
N LEU A 68 17.15 6.52 -6.38
CA LEU A 68 18.08 7.53 -6.88
C LEU A 68 18.67 7.13 -8.24
N LEU A 69 19.18 5.91 -8.35
CA LEU A 69 19.87 5.41 -9.54
C LEU A 69 18.92 5.20 -10.72
N PHE A 70 17.65 4.90 -10.47
CA PHE A 70 16.62 4.87 -11.50
C PHE A 70 16.49 6.24 -12.19
N PHE A 71 16.41 7.32 -11.41
CA PHE A 71 16.31 8.68 -11.97
C PHE A 71 17.62 9.21 -12.56
N CYS A 72 18.77 8.68 -12.14
CA CYS A 72 20.07 8.97 -12.75
C CYS A 72 20.35 8.16 -14.04
N ASN A 73 19.45 7.27 -14.46
CA ASN A 73 19.64 6.34 -15.59
C ASN A 73 20.84 5.37 -15.45
N GLU A 74 21.21 5.04 -14.21
CA GLU A 74 22.32 4.11 -13.90
C GLU A 74 21.84 2.66 -13.84
N HIS A 75 21.51 2.08 -14.99
CA HIS A 75 20.72 0.83 -15.10
C HIS A 75 21.29 -0.38 -14.35
N ILE A 76 22.60 -0.60 -14.36
CA ILE A 76 23.24 -1.78 -13.74
C ILE A 76 23.14 -1.70 -12.21
N LEU A 77 23.56 -0.57 -11.64
CA LEU A 77 23.53 -0.35 -10.20
C LEU A 77 22.08 -0.28 -9.69
N PHE A 78 21.19 0.36 -10.45
CA PHE A 78 19.75 0.34 -10.17
C PHE A 78 19.22 -1.10 -10.04
N LYS A 79 19.44 -1.96 -11.05
CA LYS A 79 18.97 -3.36 -11.04
C LYS A 79 19.53 -4.11 -9.82
N PHE A 80 20.81 -3.92 -9.50
CA PHE A 80 21.45 -4.54 -8.33
C PHE A 80 20.75 -4.18 -7.01
N PHE A 81 20.59 -2.87 -6.71
CA PHE A 81 19.94 -2.44 -5.47
C PHE A 81 18.44 -2.77 -5.44
N PHE A 82 17.77 -2.73 -6.59
CA PHE A 82 16.36 -3.09 -6.71
C PHE A 82 16.13 -4.58 -6.39
N TYR A 83 16.96 -5.48 -6.91
CA TYR A 83 16.87 -6.91 -6.60
C TYR A 83 17.19 -7.22 -5.14
N LEU A 84 18.20 -6.57 -4.55
CA LEU A 84 18.47 -6.70 -3.12
C LEU A 84 17.28 -6.27 -2.27
N THR A 85 16.65 -5.16 -2.63
CA THR A 85 15.44 -4.68 -1.97
C THR A 85 14.30 -5.69 -2.09
N ALA A 86 14.05 -6.22 -3.29
CA ALA A 86 12.99 -7.20 -3.53
C ALA A 86 13.20 -8.49 -2.73
N ILE A 87 14.41 -9.05 -2.75
CA ILE A 87 14.78 -10.24 -1.97
C ILE A 87 14.57 -9.98 -0.47
N GLY A 88 15.00 -8.81 0.00
CA GLY A 88 14.80 -8.39 1.39
C GLY A 88 13.33 -8.29 1.78
N LEU A 89 12.48 -7.73 0.91
CA LEU A 89 11.04 -7.64 1.15
C LEU A 89 10.36 -9.00 1.16
N ILE A 90 10.71 -9.90 0.23
CA ILE A 90 10.20 -11.27 0.19
C ILE A 90 10.61 -12.03 1.45
N TYR A 91 11.87 -11.91 1.87
CA TYR A 91 12.35 -12.49 3.12
C TYR A 91 11.59 -11.90 4.33
N SER A 92 11.49 -10.57 4.41
CA SER A 92 10.75 -9.89 5.46
C SER A 92 9.30 -10.40 5.54
N TYR A 93 8.64 -10.55 4.39
CA TYR A 93 7.26 -11.03 4.31
C TYR A 93 7.12 -12.50 4.71
N SER A 94 8.09 -13.36 4.37
CA SER A 94 8.02 -14.79 4.68
C SER A 94 8.19 -15.07 6.17
N VAL A 95 9.09 -14.34 6.84
CA VAL A 95 9.40 -14.57 8.26
C VAL A 95 8.49 -13.80 9.23
N LYS A 96 7.82 -12.74 8.75
CA LYS A 96 6.87 -11.95 9.55
C LYS A 96 5.72 -12.86 10.01
N LYS A 97 5.52 -13.02 11.32
CA LYS A 97 4.47 -13.91 11.87
C LYS A 97 3.18 -13.16 12.18
N THR A 98 3.27 -11.91 12.57
CA THR A 98 2.14 -11.05 12.95
C THR A 98 2.06 -9.83 12.04
N SER A 99 0.86 -9.28 11.89
CA SER A 99 0.66 -7.99 11.21
C SER A 99 1.15 -7.95 9.75
N LYS A 100 1.01 -9.08 9.02
CA LYS A 100 1.00 -9.07 7.55
C LYS A 100 -0.30 -8.42 7.11
N ASP A 101 -0.21 -7.35 6.35
CA ASP A 101 -1.38 -6.62 5.88
C ASP A 101 -1.43 -6.57 4.34
N GLY A 102 -2.45 -5.89 3.82
CA GLY A 102 -2.64 -5.73 2.38
C GLY A 102 -1.54 -4.88 1.73
N SER A 103 -0.91 -3.96 2.46
CA SER A 103 0.18 -3.14 1.93
C SER A 103 1.41 -4.01 1.67
N ASP A 104 1.77 -4.90 2.60
CA ASP A 104 2.86 -5.84 2.38
C ASP A 104 2.64 -6.71 1.12
N GLN A 105 1.42 -7.21 0.93
CA GLN A 105 1.06 -8.04 -0.23
C GLN A 105 1.16 -7.26 -1.55
N ILE A 106 0.55 -6.07 -1.62
CA ILE A 106 0.60 -5.22 -2.82
C ILE A 106 2.04 -4.83 -3.14
N ARG A 107 2.86 -4.48 -2.14
CA ARG A 107 4.26 -4.09 -2.36
C ARG A 107 5.08 -5.25 -2.92
N VAL A 108 4.96 -6.46 -2.36
CA VAL A 108 5.67 -7.64 -2.88
C VAL A 108 5.24 -7.94 -4.32
N LEU A 109 3.94 -7.88 -4.60
CA LEU A 109 3.41 -8.06 -5.95
C LEU A 109 3.92 -6.98 -6.92
N ALA A 110 4.01 -5.73 -6.47
CA ALA A 110 4.55 -4.64 -7.27
C ALA A 110 6.02 -4.87 -7.62
N TYR A 111 6.88 -5.19 -6.64
CA TYR A 111 8.28 -5.54 -6.92
C TYR A 111 8.38 -6.70 -7.90
N PHE A 112 7.55 -7.74 -7.74
CA PHE A 112 7.52 -8.86 -8.68
C PHE A 112 7.17 -8.41 -10.11
N SER A 113 6.12 -7.60 -10.28
CA SER A 113 5.75 -7.05 -11.59
C SER A 113 6.87 -6.20 -12.21
N PHE A 114 7.51 -5.33 -11.43
CA PHE A 114 8.65 -4.54 -11.91
C PHE A 114 9.85 -5.41 -12.27
N ILE A 115 10.17 -6.47 -11.51
CA ILE A 115 11.23 -7.42 -11.89
C ILE A 115 10.93 -8.05 -13.25
N LEU A 116 9.69 -8.48 -13.49
CA LEU A 116 9.30 -9.03 -14.79
C LEU A 116 9.51 -8.02 -15.93
N CYS A 117 9.20 -6.74 -15.71
CA CYS A 117 9.50 -5.68 -16.68
C CYS A 117 11.00 -5.56 -16.95
N LEU A 118 11.84 -5.60 -15.92
CA LEU A 118 13.29 -5.46 -16.05
C LEU A 118 13.95 -6.66 -16.74
N LEU A 119 13.31 -7.83 -16.70
CA LEU A 119 13.73 -9.04 -17.41
C LEU A 119 13.31 -9.01 -18.89
N LEU A 120 12.13 -8.47 -19.21
CA LEU A 120 11.64 -8.34 -20.58
C LEU A 120 12.30 -7.19 -21.35
N ASP A 121 12.62 -6.10 -20.64
CA ASP A 121 13.34 -4.92 -21.15
C ASP A 121 12.70 -4.29 -22.41
N ASN A 122 11.36 -4.25 -22.45
CA ASN A 122 10.59 -3.74 -23.57
C ASN A 122 9.25 -3.12 -23.13
N GLU A 123 8.53 -2.51 -24.07
CA GLU A 123 7.22 -1.90 -23.83
C GLU A 123 6.18 -2.90 -23.28
N ILE A 124 6.24 -4.17 -23.70
CA ILE A 124 5.34 -5.21 -23.19
C ILE A 124 5.53 -5.39 -21.67
N GLY A 125 6.77 -5.32 -21.18
CA GLY A 125 7.07 -5.36 -19.76
C GLY A 125 6.40 -4.23 -18.97
N LYS A 126 6.36 -3.02 -19.51
CA LYS A 126 5.67 -1.86 -18.90
C LYS A 126 4.16 -2.07 -18.90
N VAL A 127 3.58 -2.54 -20.00
CA VAL A 127 2.14 -2.87 -20.10
C VAL A 127 1.76 -3.91 -19.05
N ILE A 128 2.51 -5.00 -18.95
CA ILE A 128 2.26 -6.06 -17.97
C ILE A 128 2.36 -5.49 -16.56
N THR A 129 3.37 -4.68 -16.25
CA THR A 129 3.56 -4.12 -14.91
C THR A 129 2.42 -3.21 -14.51
N ILE A 130 2.11 -2.22 -15.35
CA ILE A 130 1.10 -1.21 -15.04
C ILE A 130 -0.31 -1.80 -15.09
N GLY A 131 -0.59 -2.68 -16.05
CA GLY A 131 -1.83 -3.44 -16.09
C GLY A 131 -2.00 -4.33 -14.84
N SER A 132 -0.96 -5.04 -14.42
CA SER A 132 -1.01 -5.89 -13.21
C SER A 132 -1.28 -5.06 -11.96
N LEU A 133 -0.60 -3.91 -11.79
CA LEU A 133 -0.86 -3.02 -10.66
C LEU A 133 -2.31 -2.51 -10.65
N GLY A 134 -2.85 -2.15 -11.82
CA GLY A 134 -4.25 -1.72 -11.95
C GLY A 134 -5.24 -2.81 -11.56
N VAL A 135 -5.04 -4.03 -12.07
CA VAL A 135 -5.88 -5.19 -11.73
C VAL A 135 -5.80 -5.51 -10.24
N GLN A 136 -4.60 -5.52 -9.64
CA GLN A 136 -4.43 -5.76 -8.21
C GLN A 136 -5.14 -4.69 -7.37
N GLY A 137 -5.06 -3.42 -7.78
CA GLY A 137 -5.81 -2.34 -7.13
C GLY A 137 -7.33 -2.57 -7.17
N LEU A 138 -7.87 -2.91 -8.34
CA LEU A 138 -9.31 -3.21 -8.50
C LEU A 138 -9.74 -4.40 -7.66
N ILE A 139 -8.97 -5.49 -7.64
CA ILE A 139 -9.24 -6.67 -6.80
C ILE A 139 -9.22 -6.27 -5.33
N ALA A 140 -8.20 -5.53 -4.88
CA ALA A 140 -8.06 -5.13 -3.49
C ALA A 140 -9.21 -4.26 -3.01
N TYR A 141 -9.62 -3.24 -3.79
CA TYR A 141 -10.76 -2.39 -3.43
C TYR A 141 -12.09 -3.14 -3.47
N THR A 142 -12.30 -3.98 -4.49
CA THR A 142 -13.53 -4.78 -4.63
C THR A 142 -13.68 -5.75 -3.47
N THR A 143 -12.65 -6.57 -3.22
CA THR A 143 -12.69 -7.57 -2.13
C THR A 143 -12.83 -6.88 -0.77
N SER A 144 -12.06 -5.83 -0.50
CA SER A 144 -12.15 -5.06 0.74
C SER A 144 -13.53 -4.45 0.95
N GLY A 145 -14.15 -3.89 -0.09
CA GLY A 145 -15.50 -3.33 -0.03
C GLY A 145 -16.58 -4.40 0.17
N LEU A 146 -16.55 -5.47 -0.62
CA LEU A 146 -17.52 -6.57 -0.52
C LEU A 146 -17.44 -7.28 0.83
N THR A 147 -16.23 -7.52 1.36
CA THR A 147 -16.07 -8.08 2.71
C THR A 147 -16.74 -7.20 3.76
N LYS A 148 -16.69 -5.87 3.63
CA LYS A 148 -17.38 -4.96 4.56
C LYS A 148 -18.90 -5.00 4.41
N VAL A 149 -19.40 -5.13 3.19
CA VAL A 149 -20.85 -5.26 2.94
C VAL A 149 -21.41 -6.57 3.50
N PHE A 150 -20.69 -7.68 3.34
CA PHE A 150 -21.20 -9.00 3.74
C PHE A 150 -20.86 -9.41 5.17
N SER A 151 -19.81 -8.84 5.76
CA SER A 151 -19.40 -9.20 7.12
C SER A 151 -20.38 -8.63 8.15
N LYS A 152 -20.96 -9.51 8.96
CA LYS A 152 -21.75 -9.12 10.14
C LYS A 152 -20.92 -8.32 11.14
N HIS A 153 -19.59 -8.49 11.13
CA HIS A 153 -18.69 -7.66 11.92
C HIS A 153 -18.84 -6.21 11.46
N TRP A 154 -18.64 -5.93 10.17
CA TRP A 154 -18.73 -4.62 9.49
C TRP A 154 -20.08 -3.88 9.58
N LYS A 155 -21.14 -4.59 9.96
CA LYS A 155 -22.48 -4.02 10.19
C LYS A 155 -22.74 -3.60 11.63
N LYS A 156 -21.90 -4.00 12.58
CA LYS A 156 -22.03 -3.58 13.98
C LYS A 156 -21.46 -2.19 14.16
N GLU A 157 -22.10 -1.41 15.01
CA GLU A 157 -21.57 -0.16 15.54
C GLU A 157 -20.34 -0.53 16.40
N ASP A 158 -19.26 0.28 16.35
CA ASP A 158 -17.99 0.14 17.11
C ASP A 158 -16.77 -0.49 16.43
N ILE A 159 -16.74 -0.64 15.10
CA ILE A 159 -15.60 -1.29 14.42
C ILE A 159 -14.41 -0.38 14.27
N LEU A 160 -14.67 0.89 13.92
CA LEU A 160 -13.60 1.87 13.86
C LEU A 160 -13.03 2.07 15.26
N ILE A 161 -13.87 2.07 16.29
CA ILE A 161 -13.47 2.10 17.70
C ILE A 161 -12.67 0.84 18.07
N GLY A 162 -13.09 -0.34 17.62
CA GLY A 162 -12.39 -1.61 17.84
C GLY A 162 -11.02 -1.64 17.19
N SER A 163 -10.92 -1.17 15.95
CA SER A 163 -9.67 -1.08 15.18
C SER A 163 -8.71 -0.04 15.77
N LEU A 164 -9.24 1.15 16.11
CA LEU A 164 -8.52 2.23 16.83
C LEU A 164 -8.19 1.89 18.29
N GLY A 165 -8.82 0.86 18.84
CA GLY A 165 -8.61 0.36 20.19
C GLY A 165 -7.58 -0.77 20.26
N THR A 166 -7.11 -1.28 19.11
CA THR A 166 -6.02 -2.25 19.09
C THR A 166 -4.68 -1.56 19.36
N TYR A 167 -3.79 -2.23 20.09
CA TYR A 167 -2.49 -1.69 20.54
C TYR A 167 -1.58 -1.20 19.40
N SER A 168 -1.87 -1.60 18.16
CA SER A 168 -1.10 -1.25 16.97
C SER A 168 -1.57 0.02 16.28
N TYR A 169 -2.80 0.49 16.55
CA TYR A 169 -3.48 1.46 15.69
C TYR A 169 -4.42 2.36 16.49
N GLY A 170 -4.09 3.65 16.61
CA GLY A 170 -4.99 4.66 17.17
C GLY A 170 -4.33 5.65 18.13
N THR A 171 -4.60 6.94 17.94
CA THR A 171 -4.28 7.94 18.97
C THR A 171 -5.38 7.97 20.04
N PRO A 172 -5.04 8.07 21.34
CA PRO A 172 -6.03 8.11 22.44
C PRO A 172 -7.11 9.19 22.24
N ASN A 173 -6.74 10.29 21.59
CA ASN A 173 -7.63 11.41 21.32
C ASN A 173 -8.70 11.04 20.28
N THR A 174 -8.34 10.41 19.15
CA THR A 174 -9.31 9.98 18.13
C THR A 174 -10.26 8.92 18.68
N LEU A 175 -9.74 7.98 19.47
CA LEU A 175 -10.55 6.94 20.11
C LEU A 175 -11.56 7.54 21.09
N SER A 176 -11.13 8.48 21.94
CA SER A 176 -12.03 9.14 22.90
C SER A 176 -13.08 10.03 22.24
N PHE A 177 -12.76 10.63 21.09
CA PHE A 177 -13.69 11.43 20.30
C PHE A 177 -14.77 10.56 19.64
N LEU A 178 -14.39 9.46 18.97
CA LEU A 178 -15.36 8.58 18.32
C LEU A 178 -16.26 7.86 19.32
N LYS A 179 -15.75 7.50 20.50
CA LYS A 179 -16.57 6.96 21.61
C LYS A 179 -17.67 7.91 22.07
N LYS A 180 -17.52 9.22 21.88
CA LYS A 180 -18.53 10.22 22.24
C LYS A 180 -19.61 10.40 21.15
N SER A 181 -19.42 9.85 19.95
CA SER A 181 -20.36 10.00 18.85
C SER A 181 -20.53 8.70 18.04
N PRO A 182 -21.38 7.77 18.52
CA PRO A 182 -21.68 6.52 17.81
C PRO A 182 -22.24 6.73 16.39
N LEU A 183 -22.99 7.83 16.18
CA LEU A 183 -23.49 8.21 14.86
C LEU A 183 -22.36 8.53 13.88
N LEU A 184 -21.31 9.20 14.35
CA LEU A 184 -20.15 9.53 13.52
C LEU A 184 -19.33 8.28 13.19
N GLU A 185 -19.16 7.36 14.15
CA GLU A 185 -18.53 6.05 13.93
C GLU A 185 -19.25 5.29 12.81
N LYS A 186 -20.59 5.20 12.93
CA LYS A 186 -21.43 4.52 11.95
C LYS A 186 -21.30 5.17 10.58
N LEU A 187 -21.39 6.50 10.50
CA LEU A 187 -21.25 7.23 9.24
C LEU A 187 -19.90 6.96 8.57
N LEU A 188 -18.80 7.06 9.32
CA LEU A 188 -17.45 6.83 8.79
C LEU A 188 -17.25 5.39 8.33
N SER A 189 -17.83 4.40 9.03
CA SER A 189 -17.79 2.99 8.62
C SER A 189 -18.50 2.77 7.27
N HIS A 190 -19.68 3.37 7.08
CA HIS A 190 -20.42 3.31 5.82
C HIS A 190 -19.70 4.07 4.69
N LEU A 191 -19.17 5.25 4.96
CA LEU A 191 -18.40 6.04 3.98
C LEU A 191 -17.14 5.31 3.51
N THR A 192 -16.44 4.63 4.43
CA THR A 192 -15.27 3.81 4.08
C THR A 192 -15.65 2.69 3.13
N THR A 193 -16.75 1.99 3.41
CA THR A 193 -17.27 0.91 2.56
C THR A 193 -17.69 1.44 1.19
N ALA A 194 -18.40 2.57 1.15
CA ALA A 194 -18.82 3.23 -0.08
C ALA A 194 -17.62 3.67 -0.92
N ALA A 195 -16.59 4.28 -0.30
CA ALA A 195 -15.39 4.73 -1.00
C ALA A 195 -14.63 3.58 -1.66
N MET A 196 -14.53 2.42 -1.00
CA MET A 196 -13.89 1.23 -1.57
C MET A 196 -14.66 0.67 -2.77
N LEU A 197 -15.99 0.59 -2.68
CA LEU A 197 -16.83 0.11 -3.78
C LEU A 197 -17.00 1.13 -4.92
N ALA A 198 -16.83 2.43 -4.64
CA ALA A 198 -16.88 3.47 -5.66
C ALA A 198 -15.79 3.26 -6.72
N ILE A 199 -14.61 2.74 -6.36
CA ILE A 199 -13.53 2.47 -7.34
C ILE A 199 -13.97 1.49 -8.44
N PRO A 200 -14.35 0.23 -8.14
CA PRO A 200 -14.76 -0.71 -9.19
C PRO A 200 -16.05 -0.26 -9.89
N ILE A 201 -16.99 0.40 -9.21
CA ILE A 201 -18.22 0.91 -9.84
C ILE A 201 -17.87 2.00 -10.86
N CYS A 202 -17.10 3.02 -10.46
CA CYS A 202 -16.71 4.12 -11.34
C CYS A 202 -15.76 3.68 -12.44
N PHE A 203 -14.99 2.60 -12.23
CA PHE A 203 -14.15 2.00 -13.27
C PHE A 203 -14.98 1.50 -14.47
N PHE A 204 -16.22 1.05 -14.29
CA PHE A 204 -17.08 0.63 -15.40
C PHE A 204 -17.90 1.76 -16.04
N ILE A 205 -17.74 3.00 -15.56
CA ILE A 205 -18.41 4.16 -16.17
C ILE A 205 -17.53 4.67 -17.33
N PRO A 206 -18.09 4.90 -18.55
CA PRO A 206 -17.32 5.33 -19.72
C PRO A 206 -16.61 6.68 -19.57
N TYR A 207 -16.99 7.47 -18.56
CA TYR A 207 -16.38 8.76 -18.25
C TYR A 207 -15.28 8.59 -17.20
N GLN A 208 -14.10 9.17 -17.46
CA GLN A 208 -12.96 9.08 -16.54
C GLN A 208 -13.15 9.93 -15.26
N TYR A 209 -13.96 10.99 -15.31
CA TYR A 209 -14.14 11.92 -14.20
C TYR A 209 -14.65 11.27 -12.90
N PRO A 210 -15.73 10.45 -12.90
CA PRO A 210 -16.17 9.70 -11.73
C PRO A 210 -15.06 8.84 -11.09
N LEU A 211 -14.24 8.18 -11.91
CA LEU A 211 -13.13 7.35 -11.42
C LEU A 211 -12.06 8.21 -10.74
N LEU A 212 -11.69 9.36 -11.31
CA LEU A 212 -10.75 10.30 -10.69
C LEU A 212 -11.25 10.81 -9.34
N VAL A 213 -12.54 11.16 -9.24
CA VAL A 213 -13.16 11.59 -7.98
C VAL A 213 -13.10 10.46 -6.95
N ALA A 214 -13.45 9.24 -7.34
CA ALA A 214 -13.43 8.09 -6.44
C ALA A 214 -11.99 7.79 -5.94
N LEU A 215 -10.98 7.85 -6.82
CA LEU A 215 -9.57 7.70 -6.46
C LEU A 215 -9.10 8.81 -5.50
N GLY A 216 -9.54 10.05 -5.72
CA GLY A 216 -9.27 11.16 -4.81
C GLY A 216 -9.89 10.96 -3.42
N CYS A 217 -11.15 10.53 -3.35
CA CYS A 217 -11.83 10.25 -2.09
C CYS A 217 -11.13 9.15 -1.29
N ILE A 218 -10.73 8.04 -1.93
CA ILE A 218 -10.05 6.95 -1.24
C ILE A 218 -8.60 7.33 -0.86
N LEU A 219 -7.95 8.23 -1.61
CA LEU A 219 -6.66 8.81 -1.20
C LEU A 219 -6.79 9.66 0.07
N VAL A 220 -7.84 10.46 0.18
CA VAL A 220 -8.14 11.23 1.40
C VAL A 220 -8.41 10.29 2.58
N PHE A 221 -9.08 9.18 2.35
CA PHE A 221 -9.24 8.13 3.36
C PHE A 221 -7.88 7.57 3.80
N HIS A 222 -7.00 7.18 2.87
CA HIS A 222 -5.66 6.69 3.18
C HIS A 222 -4.84 7.70 3.99
N PHE A 223 -4.89 8.97 3.61
CA PHE A 223 -4.25 10.06 4.36
C PHE A 223 -4.83 10.19 5.79
N SER A 224 -6.15 10.14 5.91
CA SER A 224 -6.83 10.17 7.21
C SER A 224 -6.40 8.98 8.08
N THR A 225 -6.23 7.79 7.50
CA THR A 225 -5.73 6.63 8.25
C THR A 225 -4.27 6.79 8.68
N ALA A 226 -3.41 7.36 7.83
CA ALA A 226 -2.03 7.64 8.22
C ALA A 226 -1.96 8.59 9.43
N VAL A 227 -2.73 9.68 9.40
CA VAL A 227 -2.73 10.68 10.48
C VAL A 227 -3.43 10.20 11.75
N LEU A 228 -4.61 9.59 11.64
CA LEU A 228 -5.45 9.27 12.80
C LEU A 228 -5.11 7.91 13.43
N VAL A 229 -4.67 6.96 12.61
CA VAL A 229 -4.45 5.56 12.97
C VAL A 229 -2.95 5.24 13.05
N GLY A 230 -2.10 5.95 12.31
CA GLY A 230 -0.66 5.68 12.20
C GLY A 230 -0.29 4.69 11.09
N LEU A 231 -1.19 4.44 10.14
CA LEU A 231 -0.97 3.55 8.99
C LEU A 231 -0.26 4.29 7.84
N ASN A 232 0.99 4.74 8.03
CA ASN A 232 1.64 5.62 7.04
C ASN A 232 1.98 4.89 5.75
N ASP A 233 2.35 3.62 5.84
CA ASP A 233 2.66 2.81 4.66
C ASP A 233 1.45 2.63 3.71
N PHE A 234 0.24 2.59 4.28
CA PHE A 234 -1.01 2.45 3.54
C PHE A 234 -1.26 3.65 2.61
N LEU A 235 -0.78 4.85 2.99
CA LEU A 235 -0.87 6.08 2.21
C LEU A 235 -0.17 5.99 0.86
N PHE A 236 0.89 5.22 0.73
CA PHE A 236 1.66 5.15 -0.52
C PHE A 236 1.40 3.85 -1.28
N THR A 237 1.27 2.74 -0.55
CA THR A 237 1.25 1.42 -1.16
C THR A 237 -0.01 1.16 -1.99
N PHE A 238 -1.16 1.71 -1.61
CA PHE A 238 -2.38 1.58 -2.43
C PHE A 238 -2.42 2.57 -3.60
N PRO A 239 -2.08 3.86 -3.43
CA PRO A 239 -1.98 4.81 -4.55
C PRO A 239 -0.98 4.44 -5.64
N LEU A 240 0.03 3.62 -5.33
CA LEU A 240 0.90 2.97 -6.31
C LEU A 240 0.14 2.34 -7.49
N THR A 241 -1.08 1.82 -7.24
CA THR A 241 -1.91 1.14 -8.23
C THR A 241 -2.71 2.08 -9.13
N TYR A 242 -2.84 3.37 -8.77
CA TYR A 242 -3.74 4.31 -9.45
C TYR A 242 -3.37 4.56 -10.91
N PRO A 243 -2.08 4.75 -11.26
CA PRO A 243 -1.71 4.87 -12.67
C PRO A 243 -2.16 3.65 -13.49
N GLY A 244 -2.04 2.44 -12.93
CA GLY A 244 -2.51 1.22 -13.56
C GLY A 244 -4.02 1.19 -13.78
N ILE A 245 -4.81 1.58 -12.77
CA ILE A 245 -6.27 1.66 -12.88
C ILE A 245 -6.68 2.65 -13.99
N LEU A 246 -6.02 3.82 -14.06
CA LEU A 246 -6.31 4.84 -15.06
C LEU A 246 -5.93 4.39 -16.48
N ILE A 247 -4.78 3.71 -16.65
CA ILE A 247 -4.39 3.14 -17.94
C ILE A 247 -5.39 2.07 -18.38
N LEU A 248 -5.76 1.13 -17.52
CA LEU A 248 -6.77 0.10 -17.84
C LEU A 248 -8.12 0.71 -18.23
N HIS A 249 -8.57 1.74 -17.51
CA HIS A 249 -9.81 2.45 -17.83
C HIS A 249 -9.74 3.08 -19.22
N SER A 250 -8.64 3.78 -19.52
CA SER A 250 -8.43 4.39 -20.84
C SER A 250 -8.40 3.34 -21.96
N LEU A 251 -7.81 2.16 -21.74
CA LEU A 251 -7.78 1.09 -22.75
C LEU A 251 -9.17 0.51 -23.05
N ILE A 252 -10.09 0.53 -22.08
CA ILE A 252 -11.44 -0.02 -22.25
C ILE A 252 -12.37 1.00 -22.93
N PHE A 253 -12.25 2.30 -22.61
CA PHE A 253 -13.22 3.31 -23.03
C PHE A 253 -12.71 4.34 -24.03
N SER A 254 -11.44 4.32 -24.45
CA SER A 254 -10.91 5.27 -25.46
C SER A 254 -11.17 4.83 -26.90
N PHE A 255 -12.36 4.29 -27.19
CA PHE A 255 -12.83 4.03 -28.56
C PHE A 255 -13.67 5.19 -29.09
#